data_AF-A0A7X8GL40-F1
#
_entry.id   AF-A0A7X8GL40-F1
#
_cell.length_a   1.000
_cell.length_b   1.000
_cell.length_c   1.000
_cell.angle_alpha   90.00
_cell.angle_beta   90.00
_cell.angle_gamma   90.00
#
_symmetry.space_group_name_H-M   'P 1'
#
loop_
_entity.id
_entity.type
_entity.pdbx_description
1 polymer ?
#
loop_
_entity_poly.entity_id
_entity_poly.type
_entity_poly.pdbx_seq_one_letter_code
_entity_poly.pdbx_strand_id
1 'polypeptide(L)'
;MQSAGLITLKDGGNALSTPADIDEGASRVTVVPVDANQTAVQLRSLDGAVINNNFAADANLDPTSAIYSDLQDLKAAEPYINVWVVRSEDVDDATLNKLVEIYHDPSVIGALLDENKGTAVAVDKTPQELQDILTGLEDLIRSQG
;
A
#
# COMPACT_ATOMS: atom_id res chain seq x y z
N MET A 1 -11.38 1.66 -0.50
CA MET A 1 -12.77 1.86 0.01
C MET A 1 -13.81 2.04 -1.11
N GLN A 2 -13.55 2.82 -2.17
CA GLN A 2 -14.49 2.95 -3.31
C GLN A 2 -14.82 1.59 -3.95
N SER A 3 -13.81 0.75 -4.16
CA SER A 3 -13.96 -0.61 -4.69
C SER A 3 -14.80 -1.56 -3.81
N ALA A 4 -14.94 -1.23 -2.51
CA ALA A 4 -15.84 -1.90 -1.58
C ALA A 4 -17.24 -1.25 -1.53
N GLY A 5 -17.50 -0.20 -2.31
CA GLY A 5 -18.76 0.52 -2.37
C GLY A 5 -19.11 1.33 -1.11
N LEU A 6 -18.11 1.69 -0.30
CA LEU A 6 -18.31 2.40 0.98
C LEU A 6 -18.27 3.92 0.84
N ILE A 7 -17.37 4.43 0.00
CA ILE A 7 -17.20 5.87 -0.23
C ILE A 7 -17.27 6.17 -1.72
N THR A 8 -17.60 7.41 -2.03
CA THR A 8 -17.45 8.02 -3.34
C THR A 8 -16.43 9.15 -3.22
N LEU A 9 -15.45 9.20 -4.11
CA LEU A 9 -14.52 10.32 -4.22
C LEU A 9 -14.99 11.28 -5.32
N LYS A 10 -14.81 12.57 -5.08
CA LYS A 10 -15.00 13.63 -6.08
C LYS A 10 -14.07 13.37 -7.27
N ASP A 11 -14.61 13.57 -8.47
CA ASP A 11 -13.88 13.40 -9.74
C ASP A 11 -13.24 12.01 -9.95
N GLY A 12 -13.71 10.99 -9.23
CA GLY A 12 -13.25 9.60 -9.32
C GLY A 12 -12.08 9.25 -8.39
N GLY A 13 -11.24 10.22 -8.02
CA GLY A 13 -10.09 10.05 -7.13
C GLY A 13 -8.89 9.32 -7.76
N ASN A 14 -7.82 9.18 -6.98
CA ASN A 14 -6.58 8.47 -7.34
C ASN A 14 -5.78 8.07 -6.10
N ALA A 15 -4.55 7.57 -6.29
CA ALA A 15 -3.67 7.08 -5.22
C ALA A 15 -3.30 8.15 -4.16
N LEU A 16 -3.41 9.44 -4.49
CA LEU A 16 -3.15 10.55 -3.57
C LEU A 16 -4.41 11.15 -2.92
N SER A 17 -5.60 10.62 -3.23
CA SER A 17 -6.82 11.16 -2.67
C SER A 17 -6.83 11.16 -1.15
N THR A 18 -7.36 12.23 -0.59
CA THR A 18 -7.42 12.52 0.83
C THR A 18 -8.86 12.41 1.34
N PRO A 19 -9.08 12.38 2.67
CA PRO A 19 -10.44 12.46 3.21
C PRO A 19 -11.25 13.68 2.74
N ALA A 20 -10.59 14.79 2.36
CA ALA A 20 -11.27 15.99 1.85
C ALA A 20 -11.92 15.77 0.48
N ASP A 21 -11.46 14.76 -0.26
CA ASP A 21 -11.96 14.41 -1.59
C ASP A 21 -13.20 13.49 -1.51
N ILE A 22 -13.60 13.08 -0.32
CA ILE A 22 -14.80 12.27 -0.11
C ILE A 22 -16.05 13.12 -0.39
N ASP A 23 -16.93 12.59 -1.24
CA ASP A 23 -18.31 13.06 -1.35
C ASP A 23 -19.15 12.38 -0.26
N GLU A 24 -19.34 13.07 0.86
CA GLU A 24 -20.11 12.55 2.00
C GLU A 24 -21.57 12.26 1.64
N GLY A 25 -22.18 13.04 0.73
CA GLY A 25 -23.58 12.86 0.34
C GLY A 25 -23.82 11.62 -0.52
N ALA A 26 -22.78 11.18 -1.24
CA ALA A 26 -22.77 9.96 -2.04
C ALA A 26 -22.07 8.77 -1.35
N SER A 27 -21.64 8.92 -0.09
CA SER A 27 -20.94 7.88 0.67
C SER A 27 -21.85 7.21 1.70
N ARG A 28 -21.49 5.99 2.10
CA ARG A 28 -22.28 5.17 3.04
C ARG A 28 -21.72 5.16 4.46
N VAL A 29 -20.50 5.67 4.64
CA VAL A 29 -19.77 5.70 5.91
C VAL A 29 -19.07 7.04 6.08
N THR A 30 -18.85 7.42 7.34
CA THR A 30 -17.97 8.54 7.71
C THR A 30 -16.55 8.02 7.89
N VAL A 31 -15.57 8.72 7.31
CA VAL A 31 -14.15 8.37 7.45
C VAL A 31 -13.50 9.24 8.52
N VAL A 32 -12.86 8.60 9.49
CA VAL A 32 -12.09 9.28 10.54
C VAL A 32 -10.60 9.08 10.26
N PRO A 33 -9.88 10.11 9.79
CA PRO A 33 -8.44 9.98 9.57
C PRO A 33 -7.70 9.90 10.90
N VAL A 34 -6.79 8.94 11.00
CA VAL A 34 -5.87 8.74 12.12
C VAL A 34 -4.51 8.35 11.57
N ASP A 35 -3.47 8.48 12.40
CA ASP A 35 -2.17 7.91 12.06
C ASP A 35 -2.29 6.40 11.77
N ALA A 36 -1.54 5.93 10.76
CA ALA A 36 -1.62 4.53 10.31
C ALA A 36 -1.41 3.52 11.44
N ASN A 37 -0.47 3.82 12.37
CA ASN A 37 -0.18 2.98 13.53
C ASN A 37 -1.32 2.91 14.57
N GLN A 38 -2.32 3.79 14.50
CA GLN A 38 -3.49 3.79 15.38
C GLN A 38 -4.66 2.98 14.81
N THR A 39 -4.68 2.70 13.50
CA THR A 39 -5.84 2.10 12.82
C THR A 39 -6.30 0.79 13.45
N ALA A 40 -5.37 -0.11 13.82
CA ALA A 40 -5.70 -1.35 14.52
C ALA A 40 -6.27 -1.15 15.93
N VAL A 41 -5.79 -0.13 16.67
CA VAL A 41 -6.29 0.21 18.00
C VAL A 41 -7.73 0.74 17.91
N GLN A 42 -8.04 1.52 16.87
CA GLN A 42 -9.36 2.13 16.67
C GLN A 42 -10.46 1.12 16.35
N LEU A 43 -10.15 -0.12 15.96
CA LEU A 43 -11.14 -1.19 15.80
C LEU A 43 -11.98 -1.45 17.07
N ARG A 44 -11.50 -1.05 18.25
CA ARG A 44 -12.23 -1.19 19.51
C ARG A 44 -13.40 -0.21 19.67
N SER A 45 -13.39 0.86 18.88
CA SER A 45 -14.32 1.99 19.02
C SER A 45 -15.00 2.39 17.72
N LEU A 46 -14.63 1.78 16.59
CA LEU A 46 -15.20 2.02 15.26
C LEU A 46 -15.71 0.71 14.65
N ASP A 47 -16.64 0.84 13.71
CA ASP A 47 -17.23 -0.31 13.01
C ASP A 47 -16.25 -1.02 12.06
N GLY A 48 -15.14 -0.37 11.71
CA GLY A 48 -14.08 -0.94 10.88
C GLY A 48 -12.88 0.00 10.76
N ALA A 49 -11.77 -0.53 10.25
CA ALA A 49 -10.56 0.22 9.99
C ALA A 49 -9.87 -0.30 8.72
N VAL A 50 -9.21 0.59 7.99
CA VAL A 50 -8.26 0.24 6.93
C VAL A 50 -6.88 0.19 7.57
N ILE A 51 -6.23 -0.96 7.54
CA ILE A 51 -5.00 -1.23 8.31
C ILE A 51 -3.93 -1.76 7.36
N ASN A 52 -2.73 -1.17 7.39
CA ASN A 52 -1.59 -1.70 6.66
C ASN A 52 -1.19 -3.09 7.19
N ASN A 53 -0.72 -3.98 6.31
CA ASN A 53 -0.40 -5.36 6.67
C ASN A 53 0.61 -5.48 7.82
N ASN A 54 1.63 -4.63 7.87
CA ASN A 54 2.62 -4.62 8.96
C ASN A 54 1.96 -4.29 10.32
N PHE A 55 1.10 -3.27 10.39
CA PHE A 55 0.38 -2.94 11.62
C PHE A 55 -0.68 -3.98 12.00
N ALA A 56 -1.28 -4.66 11.02
CA ALA A 56 -2.16 -5.79 11.28
C ALA A 56 -1.39 -6.96 11.90
N ALA A 57 -0.18 -7.26 11.41
CA ALA A 57 0.71 -8.27 11.97
C ALA A 57 1.17 -7.91 13.40
N ASP A 58 1.61 -6.68 13.63
CA ASP A 58 2.01 -6.17 14.96
C ASP A 58 0.86 -6.26 15.98
N ALA A 59 -0.37 -5.98 15.54
CA ALA A 59 -1.58 -6.11 16.34
C ALA A 59 -2.10 -7.55 16.48
N ASN A 60 -1.40 -8.53 15.88
CA ASN A 60 -1.77 -9.94 15.82
C ASN A 60 -3.19 -10.19 15.28
N LEU A 61 -3.59 -9.41 14.28
CA LEU A 61 -4.85 -9.63 13.57
C LEU A 61 -4.72 -10.82 12.61
N ASP A 62 -5.83 -11.54 12.44
CA ASP A 62 -5.95 -12.58 11.43
C ASP A 62 -6.30 -11.93 10.08
N PRO A 63 -5.42 -12.01 9.07
CA PRO A 63 -5.71 -11.39 7.77
C PRO A 63 -6.93 -12.00 7.07
N THR A 64 -7.29 -13.24 7.38
CA THR A 64 -8.48 -13.89 6.82
C THR A 64 -9.78 -13.32 7.37
N SER A 65 -9.72 -12.56 8.47
CA SER A 65 -10.86 -11.82 9.02
C SER A 65 -11.15 -10.50 8.30
N ALA A 66 -10.28 -10.08 7.37
CA ALA A 66 -10.51 -8.88 6.58
C ALA A 66 -11.78 -9.04 5.73
N ILE A 67 -12.73 -8.10 5.90
CA ILE A 67 -14.00 -8.10 5.14
C ILE A 67 -13.81 -7.64 3.69
N TYR A 68 -12.67 -7.02 3.37
CA TYR A 68 -12.27 -6.59 2.05
C TYR A 68 -10.74 -6.45 1.99
N SER A 69 -10.14 -6.76 0.84
CA SER A 69 -8.70 -6.61 0.58
C SER A 69 -8.45 -6.08 -0.83
N ASP A 70 -7.40 -5.28 -0.96
CA ASP A 70 -6.83 -4.75 -2.20
C ASP A 70 -6.05 -5.78 -3.02
N LEU A 71 -5.77 -6.98 -2.48
CA LEU A 71 -5.11 -8.07 -3.20
C LEU A 71 -5.89 -8.60 -4.42
N GLN A 72 -7.15 -8.19 -4.59
CA GLN A 72 -7.98 -8.55 -5.74
C GLN A 72 -7.61 -7.79 -7.02
N ASP A 73 -6.92 -6.65 -6.90
CA ASP A 73 -6.48 -5.84 -8.03
C ASP A 73 -5.01 -5.42 -7.84
N LEU A 74 -4.11 -6.32 -8.24
CA LEU A 74 -2.67 -6.07 -8.13
C LEU A 74 -2.19 -4.89 -8.99
N LYS A 75 -2.94 -4.51 -10.02
CA LYS A 75 -2.60 -3.33 -10.83
C LYS A 75 -2.92 -2.04 -10.07
N ALA A 76 -4.06 -1.99 -9.39
CA ALA A 76 -4.37 -0.88 -8.48
C ALA A 76 -3.40 -0.78 -7.30
N ALA A 77 -2.68 -1.88 -6.96
CA ALA A 77 -1.66 -1.92 -5.92
C ALA A 77 -0.27 -1.44 -6.36
N GLU A 78 -0.01 -1.25 -7.66
CA GLU A 78 1.31 -0.79 -8.16
C GLU A 78 1.84 0.50 -7.50
N PRO A 79 1.01 1.51 -7.18
CA PRO A 79 1.47 2.71 -6.48
C PRO A 79 1.98 2.45 -5.05
N TYR A 80 1.70 1.27 -4.48
CA TYR A 80 1.99 0.91 -3.10
C TYR A 80 3.05 -0.19 -2.97
N ILE A 81 3.78 -0.48 -4.05
CA ILE A 81 4.93 -1.39 -4.01
C ILE A 81 5.96 -0.83 -3.03
N ASN A 82 6.33 -1.61 -2.00
CA ASN A 82 7.45 -1.26 -1.14
C ASN A 82 8.74 -1.39 -1.95
N VAL A 83 9.60 -0.36 -1.89
CA VAL A 83 10.82 -0.27 -2.70
C VAL A 83 12.05 -0.04 -1.84
N TRP A 84 13.20 -0.51 -2.35
CA TRP A 84 14.50 -0.09 -1.88
C TRP A 84 14.79 1.32 -2.41
N VAL A 85 15.16 2.24 -1.53
CA VAL A 85 15.43 3.65 -1.89
C VAL A 85 16.82 4.03 -1.42
N VAL A 86 17.56 4.70 -2.29
CA VAL A 86 18.93 5.19 -2.04
C VAL A 86 19.04 6.63 -2.51
N ARG A 87 20.11 7.34 -2.11
CA ARG A 87 20.43 8.63 -2.72
C ARG A 87 20.84 8.41 -4.18
N SER A 88 20.63 9.40 -5.04
CA SER A 88 20.96 9.31 -6.47
C SER A 88 22.43 8.94 -6.73
N GLU A 89 23.34 9.42 -5.88
CA GLU A 89 24.78 9.12 -5.96
C GLU A 89 25.14 7.66 -5.60
N ASP A 90 24.24 6.94 -4.94
CA ASP A 90 24.47 5.58 -4.43
C ASP A 90 23.87 4.48 -5.33
N VAL A 91 23.25 4.85 -6.47
CA VAL A 91 22.51 3.89 -7.33
C VAL A 91 23.38 2.73 -7.85
N ASP A 92 24.67 3.01 -8.08
CA ASP A 92 25.64 2.02 -8.58
C ASP A 92 26.49 1.41 -7.45
N ASP A 93 26.15 1.64 -6.17
CA ASP A 93 26.89 1.07 -5.05
C ASP A 93 26.78 -0.46 -5.05
N ALA A 94 27.93 -1.14 -5.19
CA ALA A 94 27.99 -2.60 -5.29
C ALA A 94 27.49 -3.32 -4.03
N THR A 95 27.64 -2.71 -2.86
CA THR A 95 27.17 -3.29 -1.58
C THR A 95 25.66 -3.22 -1.49
N LEU A 96 25.06 -2.08 -1.86
CA LEU A 96 23.61 -1.90 -1.87
C LEU A 96 22.94 -2.79 -2.91
N ASN A 97 23.51 -2.88 -4.12
CA ASN A 97 23.02 -3.82 -5.14
C ASN A 97 23.12 -5.26 -4.66
N LYS A 98 24.19 -5.63 -3.93
CA LYS A 98 24.29 -6.98 -3.35
C LYS A 98 23.23 -7.26 -2.29
N LEU A 99 22.85 -6.26 -1.50
CA LEU A 99 21.76 -6.39 -0.52
C LEU A 99 20.42 -6.68 -1.21
N VAL A 100 20.12 -5.97 -2.31
CA VAL A 100 18.89 -6.18 -3.09
C VAL A 100 18.87 -7.60 -3.68
N GLU A 101 19.97 -8.09 -4.22
CA GLU A 101 20.07 -9.48 -4.69
C GLU A 101 19.78 -10.50 -3.59
N ILE A 102 20.34 -10.30 -2.39
CA ILE A 102 20.13 -11.19 -1.24
C ILE A 102 18.66 -11.16 -0.78
N TYR A 103 18.01 -9.99 -0.81
CA TYR A 103 16.60 -9.87 -0.42
C TYR A 103 15.68 -10.73 -1.30
N HIS A 104 16.01 -10.88 -2.58
CA HIS A 104 15.25 -11.71 -3.53
C HIS A 104 15.61 -13.20 -3.48
N ASP A 105 16.47 -13.63 -2.56
CA ASP A 105 16.70 -15.04 -2.33
C ASP A 105 15.38 -15.74 -1.94
N PRO A 106 15.07 -16.93 -2.52
CA PRO A 106 13.82 -17.63 -2.23
C PRO A 106 13.57 -17.90 -0.74
N SER A 107 14.62 -18.08 0.07
CA SER A 107 14.46 -18.28 1.51
C SER A 107 14.02 -17.01 2.24
N VAL A 108 14.50 -15.84 1.80
CA VAL A 108 14.11 -14.54 2.36
C VAL A 108 12.69 -14.19 1.94
N ILE A 109 12.37 -14.34 0.66
CA ILE A 109 11.00 -14.12 0.16
C ILE A 109 10.02 -15.10 0.82
N GLY A 110 10.39 -16.37 1.00
CA GLY A 110 9.59 -17.35 1.72
C GLY A 110 9.29 -16.90 3.16
N ALA A 111 10.32 -16.50 3.91
CA ALA A 111 10.15 -16.00 5.27
C ALA A 111 9.26 -14.75 5.34
N LEU A 112 9.41 -13.81 4.40
CA LEU A 112 8.57 -12.62 4.29
C LEU A 112 7.09 -12.98 4.11
N LEU A 113 6.77 -13.90 3.20
CA LEU A 113 5.40 -14.31 2.93
C LEU A 113 4.76 -15.04 4.12
N ASP A 114 5.54 -15.88 4.81
CA ASP A 114 5.12 -16.59 6.02
C ASP A 114 4.83 -15.63 7.18
N GLU A 115 5.73 -14.66 7.44
CA GLU A 115 5.56 -13.65 8.48
C GLU A 115 4.33 -12.77 8.21
N ASN A 116 4.10 -12.43 6.94
CA ASN A 116 2.93 -11.65 6.52
C ASN A 116 1.67 -12.50 6.32
N LYS A 117 1.68 -13.79 6.65
CA LYS A 117 0.50 -14.68 6.60
C LYS A 117 -0.25 -14.59 5.26
N GLY A 118 0.47 -14.45 4.15
CA GLY A 118 -0.09 -14.36 2.80
C GLY A 118 -0.72 -13.00 2.42
N THR A 119 -0.58 -11.95 3.23
CA THR A 119 -1.01 -10.59 2.83
C THR A 119 0.02 -9.82 2.02
N ALA A 120 1.26 -10.32 1.97
CA ALA A 120 2.31 -9.75 1.14
C ALA A 120 2.33 -10.45 -0.23
N VAL A 121 2.68 -9.70 -1.27
CA VAL A 121 2.92 -10.21 -2.62
C VAL A 121 4.39 -9.93 -2.95
N ALA A 122 5.11 -10.97 -3.36
CA ALA A 122 6.48 -10.80 -3.84
C ALA A 122 6.45 -10.05 -5.18
N VAL A 123 7.22 -8.96 -5.26
CA VAL A 123 7.36 -8.14 -6.46
C VAL A 123 8.84 -8.10 -6.82
N ASP A 124 9.15 -8.53 -8.04
CA ASP A 124 10.50 -8.49 -8.61
C ASP A 124 10.44 -7.68 -9.91
N LYS A 125 10.52 -6.36 -9.75
CA LYS A 125 10.55 -5.39 -10.85
C LYS A 125 11.94 -4.78 -10.93
N THR A 126 12.42 -4.54 -12.13
CA THR A 126 13.69 -3.86 -12.39
C THR A 126 13.64 -2.40 -11.92
N PRO A 127 14.80 -1.77 -11.66
CA PRO A 127 14.86 -0.35 -11.34
C PRO A 127 14.14 0.53 -12.37
N GLN A 128 14.28 0.22 -13.66
CA GLN A 128 13.62 0.99 -14.73
C GLN A 128 12.09 0.86 -14.65
N GLU A 129 11.55 -0.34 -14.45
CA GLU A 129 10.10 -0.53 -14.32
C GLU A 129 9.53 0.23 -13.11
N LEU A 130 10.26 0.29 -11.99
CA LEU A 130 9.86 1.07 -10.83
C LEU A 130 9.90 2.58 -11.11
N GLN A 131 10.91 3.06 -11.85
CA GLN A 131 11.01 4.47 -12.27
C GLN A 131 9.92 4.85 -13.27
N ASP A 132 9.52 3.95 -14.16
CA ASP A 132 8.42 4.17 -15.10
C ASP A 132 7.08 4.28 -14.37
N ILE A 133 6.84 3.41 -13.37
CA ILE A 133 5.67 3.49 -12.49
C ILE A 133 5.67 4.83 -11.75
N LEU A 134 6.79 5.22 -11.14
CA LEU A 134 6.91 6.49 -10.43
C LEU A 134 6.63 7.68 -11.36
N THR A 135 7.22 7.70 -12.55
CA THR A 135 7.01 8.76 -13.55
C THR A 135 5.53 8.87 -13.92
N GLY A 136 4.86 7.74 -14.15
CA GLY A 136 3.43 7.72 -14.44
C GLY A 136 2.58 8.29 -13.30
N LEU A 137 2.94 8.01 -12.04
CA LEU A 137 2.28 8.59 -10.87
C LEU A 137 2.53 10.09 -10.78
N GLU A 138 3.76 10.55 -10.98
CA GLU A 138 4.08 11.98 -10.98
C GLU A 138 3.34 12.76 -12.07
N ASP A 139 3.22 12.20 -13.28
CA ASP A 139 2.48 12.83 -14.37
C ASP A 139 0.98 12.91 -14.08
N LEU A 140 0.41 11.86 -13.46
CA LEU A 140 -0.97 11.89 -12.98
C LEU A 140 -1.18 13.05 -11.99
N ILE A 141 -0.27 13.24 -11.05
CA ILE A 141 -0.33 14.31 -10.05
C ILE A 141 -0.26 15.69 -10.73
N ARG A 142 0.69 15.86 -11.66
CA ARG A 142 0.86 17.12 -12.41
C ARG A 142 -0.36 17.48 -13.24
N SER A 143 -1.09 16.49 -13.76
CA SER A 143 -2.28 16.72 -14.59
C SER A 143 -3.51 17.22 -13.82
N GLN A 144 -3.47 17.18 -12.49
CA GLN A 144 -4.60 17.49 -11.60
C GLN A 144 -4.41 18.80 -10.80
N GLY A 145 -3.24 19.43 -10.88
CA GLY A 145 -2.93 20.73 -10.28
C GLY A 145 -3.04 21.88 -11.28
#